data_AF-A0A949B8U5-F1
#
_entry.id   AF-A0A949B8U5-F1
#
_cell.length_a   1.000
_cell.length_b   1.000
_cell.length_c   1.000
_cell.angle_alpha   90.00
_cell.angle_beta   90.00
_cell.angle_gamma   90.00
#
_symmetry.space_group_name_H-M   'P 1'
#
loop_
_entity.id
_entity.type
_entity.pdbx_description
1 polymer ?
#
loop_
_entity_poly.entity_id
_entity_poly.type
_entity_poly.pdbx_seq_one_letter_code
_entity_poly.pdbx_strand_id
1 'polypeptide(L)' 'EDLDGGATVDRHLADQIIPFAALAEGWSAYLIPKMTEHIQARLWLVEEILGAKTEVKGNLVKIKGIGYQRKNWEL' A
#
# COMPACT_ATOMS: atom_id res chain seq x y z
N GLU A 1 -22.64 4.34 0.50
CA GLU A 1 -21.82 3.39 1.28
C GLU A 1 -20.34 3.77 1.26
N ASP A 2 -19.62 3.69 0.13
CA ASP A 2 -18.16 3.96 0.17
C ASP A 2 -17.80 5.45 0.33
N LEU A 3 -18.69 6.37 -0.07
CA LEU A 3 -18.46 7.83 0.04
C LEU A 3 -18.67 8.40 1.45
N ASP A 4 -19.38 7.70 2.32
CA ASP A 4 -19.78 8.21 3.65
C ASP A 4 -18.75 7.83 4.75
N GLY A 5 -17.74 7.02 4.43
CA GLY A 5 -16.85 6.37 5.41
C GLY A 5 -15.57 7.14 5.75
N GLY A 6 -15.32 8.31 5.14
CA GLY A 6 -14.11 9.10 5.38
C GLY A 6 -12.80 8.42 4.93
N ALA A 7 -12.90 7.35 4.15
CA ALA A 7 -11.76 6.66 3.55
C ALA A 7 -11.24 7.43 2.33
N THR A 8 -9.94 7.35 2.07
CA THR A 8 -9.32 8.00 0.91
C THR A 8 -9.41 7.15 -0.36
N VAL A 9 -9.79 5.87 -0.22
CA VAL A 9 -9.94 4.90 -1.31
C VAL A 9 -11.18 4.04 -1.08
N ASP A 10 -11.75 3.49 -2.16
CA ASP A 10 -12.83 2.50 -2.05
C ASP A 10 -12.32 1.11 -1.66
N ARG A 11 -13.26 0.19 -1.37
CA ARG A 11 -12.96 -1.15 -0.88
C ARG A 11 -12.16 -2.02 -1.86
N HIS A 12 -12.27 -1.76 -3.17
CA HIS A 12 -11.62 -2.52 -4.24
C HIS A 12 -10.24 -1.94 -4.57
N LEU A 13 -10.03 -0.64 -4.36
CA LEU A 13 -8.74 0.00 -4.57
C LEU A 13 -7.79 -0.18 -3.38
N ALA A 14 -8.33 -0.36 -2.16
CA ALA A 14 -7.58 -0.40 -0.91
C ALA A 14 -6.40 -1.38 -0.89
N ASP A 15 -6.56 -2.53 -1.53
CA ASP A 15 -5.55 -3.58 -1.63
C ASP A 15 -4.71 -3.47 -2.92
N GLN A 16 -5.29 -2.96 -4.00
CA GLN A 16 -4.63 -2.81 -5.30
C GLN A 16 -3.50 -1.76 -5.30
N ILE A 17 -3.59 -0.72 -4.47
CA ILE A 17 -2.57 0.35 -4.43
C ILE A 17 -1.29 -0.04 -3.67
N ILE A 18 -1.35 -1.10 -2.84
CA ILE A 18 -0.25 -1.54 -1.97
C ILE A 18 1.08 -1.77 -2.73
N PRO A 19 1.11 -2.48 -3.87
CA PRO A 19 2.36 -2.71 -4.60
C PRO A 19 2.98 -1.42 -5.12
N PHE A 20 2.17 -0.45 -5.56
CA PHE A 20 2.66 0.83 -6.05
C PHE A 20 3.22 1.69 -4.91
N ALA A 21 2.54 1.72 -3.77
CA ALA A 21 3.05 2.38 -2.57
C ALA A 21 4.36 1.75 -2.06
N ALA A 22 4.51 0.43 -2.20
CA ALA A 22 5.73 -0.28 -1.85
C ALA A 22 6.90 -0.01 -2.83
N LEU A 23 6.61 0.28 -4.09
CA LEU A 23 7.62 0.66 -5.08
C LEU A 23 8.00 2.15 -5.01
N ALA A 24 7.09 3.01 -4.55
CA ALA A 24 7.32 4.44 -4.44
C ALA A 24 8.50 4.78 -3.50
N GLU A 25 9.06 5.98 -3.65
CA GLU A 25 10.07 6.49 -2.73
C GLU A 25 9.41 7.06 -1.47
N GLY A 26 9.94 6.69 -0.30
CA GLY A 26 9.51 7.27 0.99
C GLY A 26 8.20 6.69 1.50
N TRP A 27 7.43 7.51 2.22
CA TRP A 27 6.18 7.08 2.88
C TRP A 27 4.95 7.44 2.07
N SER A 28 4.13 6.43 1.76
CA SER A 28 2.75 6.59 1.32
C SER A 28 1.80 6.33 2.49
N ALA A 29 0.71 7.07 2.59
CA ALA A 29 -0.29 6.91 3.65
C ALA A 29 -1.70 7.12 3.11
N TYR A 30 -2.63 6.23 3.47
CA TYR A 30 -4.02 6.30 3.02
C TYR A 30 -4.97 5.61 4.00
N LEU A 31 -6.23 6.05 4.01
CA LEU A 31 -7.31 5.48 4.82
C LEU A 31 -8.10 4.46 4.01
N ILE A 32 -8.15 3.22 4.49
CA ILE A 32 -9.00 2.17 3.95
C ILE A 32 -10.39 2.21 4.58
N PRO A 33 -11.46 1.79 3.89
CA PRO A 33 -12.79 1.71 4.50
C PRO A 33 -12.83 0.71 5.66
N LYS A 34 -12.14 -0.43 5.50
CA LYS A 34 -12.05 -1.49 6.51
C LYS A 34 -10.86 -2.40 6.21
N MET A 35 -10.21 -2.90 7.25
CA MET A 35 -9.20 -3.95 7.12
C MET A 35 -9.81 -5.28 6.65
N THR A 36 -9.18 -5.92 5.67
CA THR A 36 -9.57 -7.22 5.10
C THR A 36 -8.36 -8.16 5.05
N GLU A 37 -8.60 -9.48 4.98
CA GLU A 37 -7.54 -10.48 4.83
C GLU A 37 -6.71 -10.25 3.55
N HIS A 38 -7.32 -9.77 2.47
CA HIS A 38 -6.64 -9.43 1.23
C HIS A 38 -5.67 -8.25 1.37
N ILE A 39 -5.99 -7.27 2.23
CA ILE A 39 -5.10 -6.16 2.55
C ILE A 39 -3.95 -6.69 3.42
N GLN A 40 -4.24 -7.46 4.47
CA GLN A 40 -3.21 -8.04 5.35
C GLN A 40 -2.20 -8.88 4.57
N ALA A 41 -2.68 -9.80 3.72
CA ALA A 41 -1.83 -10.66 2.91
C ALA A 41 -0.94 -9.85 1.95
N ARG A 42 -1.46 -8.77 1.36
CA ARG A 42 -0.66 -7.91 0.47
C ARG A 42 0.37 -7.07 1.20
N LEU A 43 0.04 -6.55 2.39
CA LEU A 43 1.01 -5.85 3.24
C LEU A 43 2.15 -6.78 3.61
N TRP A 44 1.84 -7.98 4.09
CA TRP A 44 2.85 -9.02 4.35
C TRP A 44 3.68 -9.33 3.11
N LEU A 45 3.04 -9.51 1.95
CA LEU A 45 3.73 -9.85 0.70
C LEU A 45 4.76 -8.78 0.29
N VAL A 46 4.43 -7.50 0.40
CA VAL A 46 5.37 -6.43 0.02
C VAL A 46 6.49 -6.25 1.03
N GLU A 47 6.28 -6.59 2.31
CA GLU A 47 7.36 -6.65 3.29
C GLU A 47 8.35 -7.78 2.96
N GLU A 48 7.83 -8.98 2.71
CA GLU A 48 8.67 -10.16 2.44
C GLU A 48 9.40 -10.12 1.09
N ILE A 49 8.70 -9.71 0.02
CA ILE A 49 9.27 -9.78 -1.34
C ILE A 49 10.07 -8.52 -1.69
N LEU A 50 9.53 -7.35 -1.38
CA LEU A 50 10.14 -6.09 -1.81
C LEU A 50 11.05 -5.49 -0.72
N GLY A 51 10.87 -5.85 0.55
CA GLY A 51 11.57 -5.21 1.67
C GLY A 51 10.98 -3.84 2.04
N ALA A 52 9.74 -3.57 1.64
CA ALA A 52 8.99 -2.40 2.12
C ALA A 52 8.71 -2.53 3.62
N LYS A 53 8.31 -1.43 4.28
CA LYS A 53 7.84 -1.46 5.67
C LYS A 53 6.39 -1.02 5.74
N THR A 54 5.57 -1.70 6.51
CA THR A 54 4.16 -1.32 6.68
C THR A 54 3.85 -0.96 8.13
N GLU A 55 2.94 0.00 8.32
CA GLU A 55 2.36 0.34 9.61
C GLU A 55 0.85 0.47 9.46
N VAL A 56 0.09 -0.14 10.36
CA VAL A 56 -1.37 -0.04 10.38
C VAL A 56 -1.83 0.50 11.73
N LYS A 57 -2.61 1.59 11.72
CA LYS A 57 -3.25 2.15 12.92
C LYS A 57 -4.73 2.38 12.65
N GLY A 58 -5.57 1.45 13.12
CA GLY A 58 -6.99 1.44 12.75
C GLY A 58 -7.13 1.25 11.25
N ASN A 59 -7.77 2.21 10.58
CA ASN A 59 -7.94 2.23 9.12
C ASN A 59 -6.85 3.00 8.38
N LEU A 60 -5.87 3.59 9.07
CA LEU A 60 -4.74 4.24 8.43
C LEU A 60 -3.67 3.19 8.10
N VAL A 61 -3.37 3.05 6.80
CA VAL A 61 -2.27 2.24 6.28
C VAL A 61 -1.15 3.17 5.87
N LYS A 62 0.07 2.88 6.31
CA LYS A 62 1.30 3.54 5.88
C LYS A 62 2.25 2.51 5.32
N ILE A 63 2.88 2.83 4.20
CA ILE A 63 3.86 1.98 3.53
C ILE A 63 5.10 2.81 3.23
N LYS A 64 6.25 2.40 3.73
CA LYS A 64 7.55 2.93 3.34
C LYS A 64 8.05 2.12 2.15
N GLY A 65 7.94 2.70 0.97
CA GLY A 65 8.38 2.06 -0.25
C GLY A 65 9.90 2.10 -0.43
N ILE A 66 10.37 1.27 -1.36
CA ILE A 66 11.80 1.02 -1.59
C ILE A 66 12.47 2.02 -2.52
N GLY A 67 11.72 2.96 -3.10
CA GLY A 67 12.23 3.89 -4.09
C GLY A 67 12.72 3.17 -5.35
N TYR A 68 11.89 2.26 -5.88
CA TYR A 68 12.22 1.50 -7.07
C TYR A 68 12.42 2.44 -8.27
N GLN A 69 13.64 2.44 -8.80
CA GLN A 69 13.98 3.13 -10.03
C GLN A 69 14.33 2.08 -11.09
N ARG A 70 13.60 2.08 -12.20
CA ARG A 70 13.95 1.26 -13.35
C ARG A 70 15.30 1.73 -13.86
N LYS A 71 16.34 0.89 -13.75
CA LYS A 71 17.58 1.12 -14.49
C LYS A 71 17.25 1.02 -15.97
N ASN A 72 17.58 2.07 -16.74
CA ASN A 72 17.48 2.02 -18.19
C ASN A 72 18.29 0.82 -18.69
N TRP A 73 17.71 0.07 -19.62
CA TRP A 73 18.41 -0.98 -20.34
C TRP A 73 19.43 -0.24 -21.21
N GLU A 74 20.68 -0.16 -20.79
CA GLU A 74 21.76 0.23 -21.69
C GLU A 74 21.85 -0.89 -22.74
N LEU A 75 21.37 -0.59 -23.95
CA LEU A 75 21.62 -1.33 -25.18
C LEU A 75 22.95 -0.87 -25.77
#